data_AF-A0A965YAC0-F1
#
_entry.id   AF-A0A965YAC0-F1
#
_cell.length_a   1.000
_cell.length_b   1.000
_cell.length_c   1.000
_cell.angle_alpha   90.00
_cell.angle_beta   90.00
_cell.angle_gamma   90.00
#
_symmetry.space_group_name_H-M   'P 1'
#
loop_
_entity.id
_entity.type
_entity.pdbx_description
1 polymer ?
#
loop_
_entity_poly.entity_id
_entity_poly.type
_entity_poly.pdbx_seq_one_letter_code
_entity_poly.pdbx_strand_id
1 'polypeptide(L)'
;MVEQAKAFNAKGYNFIQIAKVLNIDYRTVKKYIAPNFVLKNSRNRISNLKFYDAIITSNINKGITVASIFRILVKEGYTGSYSNLKSYCRRFKDNNYNPDKIVTKNKIEIKNIIKFLYHPIDEIKEISLKIFDNIFKEYPIIETIYTLIKEFKSALFITKNSSHFIEWLTKVKDLHISELDSFVIGLERDLPAVINAINEKYSNGLAEGTVNKIKFIKRIMYGRCKFDTLRNKILIAEKYN
;
A
#
# COMPACT_ATOMS: atom_id res chain seq x y z
N MET A 1 -19.57 12.75 37.36
CA MET A 1 -21.03 12.53 37.36
C MET A 1 -21.61 12.15 38.73
N VAL A 2 -21.20 11.05 39.38
CA VAL A 2 -21.76 10.65 40.70
C VAL A 2 -21.52 11.72 41.77
N GLU A 3 -20.29 12.23 41.87
CA GLU A 3 -19.93 13.29 42.83
C GLU A 3 -20.67 14.61 42.55
N GLN A 4 -20.83 14.97 41.27
CA GLN A 4 -21.58 16.16 40.86
C GLN A 4 -23.06 16.05 41.25
N ALA A 5 -23.69 14.88 41.08
CA ALA A 5 -25.08 14.64 41.50
C ALA A 5 -25.25 14.78 43.02
N LYS A 6 -24.30 14.26 43.81
CA LYS A 6 -24.29 14.43 45.28
C LYS A 6 -24.08 15.89 45.68
N ALA A 7 -23.21 16.62 45.00
CA ALA A 7 -22.96 18.04 45.26
C ALA A 7 -24.16 18.94 44.96
N PHE A 8 -24.89 18.69 43.86
CA PHE A 8 -26.12 19.44 43.57
C PHE A 8 -27.25 19.14 44.56
N ASN A 9 -27.34 17.89 45.02
CA ASN A 9 -28.30 17.51 46.07
C ASN A 9 -27.99 18.19 47.41
N ALA A 10 -26.70 18.28 47.78
CA ALA A 10 -26.27 19.01 48.98
C ALA A 10 -26.55 20.52 48.89
N LYS A 11 -26.63 21.07 47.68
CA LYS A 11 -27.03 22.47 47.41
C LYS A 11 -28.56 22.67 47.36
N GLY A 12 -29.36 21.64 47.65
CA GLY A 12 -30.82 21.72 47.74
C GLY A 12 -31.59 21.55 46.43
N TYR A 13 -30.93 21.18 45.32
CA TYR A 13 -31.62 20.92 44.05
C TYR A 13 -32.44 19.62 44.12
N ASN A 14 -33.64 19.63 43.52
CA ASN A 14 -34.45 18.43 43.43
C ASN A 14 -33.91 17.46 42.37
N PHE A 15 -34.22 16.18 42.50
CA PHE A 15 -33.69 15.13 41.61
C PHE A 15 -34.03 15.35 40.11
N ILE A 16 -35.16 16.00 39.78
CA ILE A 16 -35.55 16.31 38.39
C ILE A 16 -34.68 17.45 37.83
N GLN A 17 -34.37 18.45 38.65
CA GLN A 17 -33.46 19.54 38.27
C GLN A 17 -32.05 19.01 38.07
N ILE A 18 -31.57 18.15 38.97
CA ILE A 18 -30.25 17.50 38.84
C ILE A 18 -30.19 16.65 37.55
N ALA A 19 -31.26 15.92 37.25
CA ALA A 19 -31.38 15.11 36.03
C ALA A 19 -31.27 15.98 34.75
N LYS A 20 -31.95 17.14 34.73
CA LYS A 20 -31.87 18.09 33.61
C LYS A 20 -30.48 18.72 33.48
N VAL A 21 -29.87 19.13 34.60
CA VAL A 21 -28.54 19.79 34.60
C VAL A 21 -27.44 18.82 34.17
N LEU A 22 -27.50 17.57 34.62
CA LEU A 22 -26.51 16.54 34.30
C LEU A 22 -26.84 15.76 33.04
N ASN A 23 -27.97 16.05 32.39
CA ASN A 23 -28.50 15.34 31.22
C ASN A 23 -28.53 13.81 31.40
N ILE A 24 -29.09 13.35 32.52
CA ILE A 24 -29.21 11.93 32.87
C ILE A 24 -30.62 11.63 33.39
N ASP A 25 -31.04 10.37 33.30
CA ASP A 25 -32.35 9.95 33.80
C ASP A 25 -32.49 10.16 35.32
N TYR A 26 -33.65 10.64 35.75
CA TYR A 26 -33.98 10.90 37.16
C TYR A 26 -33.74 9.69 38.09
N ARG A 27 -34.01 8.46 37.62
CA ARG A 27 -33.78 7.25 38.40
C ARG A 27 -32.28 7.02 38.64
N THR A 28 -31.44 7.45 37.71
CA THR A 28 -29.97 7.41 37.83
C THR A 28 -29.47 8.40 38.87
N VAL A 29 -30.05 9.61 38.91
CA VAL A 29 -29.78 10.60 39.96
C VAL A 29 -30.16 10.04 41.34
N LYS A 30 -31.37 9.47 41.47
CA LYS A 30 -31.84 8.83 42.70
C LYS A 30 -30.91 7.70 43.14
N LYS A 31 -30.40 6.90 42.19
CA LYS A 31 -29.41 5.85 42.43
C LYS A 31 -28.07 6.41 42.91
N TYR A 32 -27.56 7.49 42.32
CA TYR A 32 -26.27 8.09 42.67
C TYR A 32 -26.25 8.77 44.05
N ILE A 33 -27.38 9.30 44.49
CA ILE A 33 -27.52 10.01 45.77
C ILE A 33 -27.74 9.05 46.94
N ALA A 34 -28.21 7.83 46.69
CA ALA A 34 -28.47 6.83 47.74
C ALA A 34 -27.22 6.61 48.63
N PRO A 35 -27.37 6.54 49.96
CA PRO A 35 -26.24 6.51 50.91
C PRO A 35 -25.29 5.33 50.69
N ASN A 36 -25.83 4.20 50.21
CA ASN A 36 -25.06 2.98 49.95
C ASN A 36 -24.59 2.84 48.49
N PHE A 37 -24.68 3.89 47.67
CA PHE A 37 -24.24 3.83 46.28
C PHE A 37 -22.71 3.92 46.18
N VAL A 38 -22.10 2.81 45.78
CA VAL A 38 -20.69 2.71 45.39
C VAL A 38 -20.61 2.54 43.88
N LEU A 39 -19.82 3.39 43.21
CA LEU A 39 -19.51 3.21 41.81
C LEU A 39 -18.68 1.92 41.66
N LYS A 40 -19.31 0.85 41.16
CA LYS A 40 -18.56 -0.36 40.76
C LYS A 40 -17.77 -0.02 39.51
N ASN A 41 -16.51 0.37 39.67
CA ASN A 41 -15.58 0.44 38.55
C ASN A 41 -15.53 -0.96 37.90
N SER A 42 -15.65 -1.00 36.57
CA SER A 42 -15.29 -2.18 35.80
C SER A 42 -13.94 -2.68 36.29
N ARG A 43 -13.82 -3.96 36.64
CA ARG A 43 -12.54 -4.55 37.09
C ARG A 43 -11.47 -4.15 36.09
N ASN A 44 -10.47 -3.39 36.53
CA ASN A 44 -9.29 -3.10 35.73
C ASN A 44 -8.51 -4.41 35.56
N ARG A 45 -8.91 -5.22 34.57
CA ARG A 45 -8.16 -6.41 34.18
C ARG A 45 -6.83 -5.93 33.62
N ILE A 46 -5.75 -6.23 34.32
CA ILE A 46 -4.40 -6.03 33.82
C ILE A 46 -4.29 -6.88 32.55
N SER A 47 -3.99 -6.24 31.42
CA SER A 47 -3.76 -6.95 30.16
C SER A 47 -2.52 -7.81 30.31
N ASN A 48 -2.56 -9.05 29.80
CA ASN A 48 -1.36 -9.91 29.69
C ASN A 48 -0.20 -9.20 28.94
N LEU A 49 -0.54 -8.23 28.08
CA LEU A 49 0.46 -7.43 27.36
C LEU A 49 1.30 -6.52 28.26
N LYS A 50 0.84 -6.22 29.48
CA LYS A 50 1.56 -5.35 30.42
C LYS A 50 2.89 -6.00 30.88
N PHE A 51 2.95 -7.33 30.92
CA PHE A 51 4.19 -8.06 31.19
C PHE A 51 5.26 -7.89 30.10
N TYR A 52 4.82 -7.52 28.89
CA TYR A 52 5.69 -7.34 27.73
C TYR A 52 5.97 -5.86 27.41
N ASP A 53 5.64 -4.93 28.30
CA ASP A 53 5.72 -3.48 28.06
C ASP A 53 7.12 -3.01 27.65
N ALA A 54 8.16 -3.52 28.30
CA ALA A 54 9.54 -3.16 28.00
C ALA A 54 9.92 -3.58 26.56
N ILE A 55 9.57 -4.81 26.18
CA ILE A 55 9.83 -5.35 24.84
C ILE A 55 9.03 -4.58 23.79
N ILE A 56 7.74 -4.34 24.05
CA ILE A 56 6.86 -3.61 23.13
C ILE A 56 7.39 -2.18 22.93
N THR A 57 7.72 -1.47 24.01
CA THR A 57 8.20 -0.08 23.96
C THR A 57 9.53 0.03 23.25
N SER A 58 10.49 -0.86 23.53
CA SER A 58 11.79 -0.91 22.84
C SER A 58 11.63 -1.11 21.33
N ASN A 59 10.76 -2.05 20.91
CA ASN A 59 10.54 -2.33 19.49
C ASN A 59 9.74 -1.23 18.78
N ILE A 60 8.78 -0.58 19.46
CA ILE A 60 8.07 0.59 18.93
C ILE A 60 9.05 1.75 18.70
N ASN A 61 9.94 2.02 19.65
CA ASN A 61 10.95 3.09 19.52
C ASN A 61 11.95 2.81 18.39
N LYS A 62 12.25 1.54 18.11
CA LYS A 62 13.05 1.11 16.94
C LYS A 62 12.28 1.18 15.61
N GLY A 63 10.99 1.51 15.64
CA GLY A 63 10.15 1.63 14.44
C GLY A 63 9.77 0.28 13.80
N ILE A 64 9.84 -0.81 14.56
CA ILE A 64 9.49 -2.15 14.08
C ILE A 64 7.96 -2.25 13.93
N THR A 65 7.50 -2.97 12.91
CA THR A 65 6.07 -3.13 12.64
C THR A 65 5.39 -3.96 13.74
N VAL A 66 4.11 -3.67 14.02
CA VAL A 66 3.32 -4.41 15.03
C VAL A 66 3.24 -5.91 14.69
N ALA A 67 3.23 -6.27 13.41
CA ALA A 67 3.25 -7.65 12.96
C ALA A 67 4.55 -8.37 13.36
N SER A 68 5.71 -7.71 13.22
CA SER A 68 6.98 -8.27 13.68
C SER A 68 7.07 -8.34 15.20
N ILE A 69 6.56 -7.33 15.92
CA ILE A 69 6.46 -7.35 17.39
C ILE A 69 5.63 -8.55 17.84
N PHE A 70 4.51 -8.83 17.18
CA PHE A 70 3.68 -9.99 17.50
C PHE A 70 4.44 -11.32 17.39
N ARG A 71 5.23 -11.50 16.32
CA ARG A 71 6.05 -12.71 16.15
C ARG A 71 7.10 -12.86 17.24
N ILE A 72 7.72 -11.75 17.67
CA ILE A 72 8.68 -11.75 18.78
C ILE A 72 7.97 -12.18 20.07
N LEU A 73 6.82 -11.56 20.37
CA LEU A 73 6.06 -11.87 21.58
C LEU A 73 5.60 -13.32 21.64
N VAL A 74 5.15 -13.89 20.52
CA VAL A 74 4.74 -15.31 20.45
C VAL A 74 5.91 -16.23 20.79
N LYS A 75 7.14 -15.90 20.34
CA LYS A 75 8.35 -16.66 20.72
C LYS A 75 8.67 -16.54 22.21
N GLU A 76 8.40 -15.37 22.80
CA GLU A 76 8.51 -15.08 24.24
C GLU A 76 7.31 -15.60 25.07
N GLY A 77 6.45 -16.44 24.48
CA GLY A 77 5.35 -17.10 25.19
C GLY A 77 4.02 -16.33 25.22
N TYR A 78 3.85 -15.27 24.42
CA TYR A 78 2.58 -14.55 24.34
C TYR A 78 1.50 -15.39 23.67
N THR A 79 0.43 -15.68 24.42
CA THR A 79 -0.72 -16.49 23.99
C THR A 79 -1.93 -15.66 23.54
N GLY A 80 -1.83 -14.32 23.56
CA GLY A 80 -2.95 -13.45 23.20
C GLY A 80 -3.08 -13.20 21.69
N SER A 81 -4.15 -12.49 21.30
CA SER A 81 -4.42 -12.22 19.89
C SER A 81 -3.62 -11.03 19.34
N TYR A 82 -3.32 -11.08 18.03
CA TYR A 82 -2.73 -9.97 17.30
C TYR A 82 -3.55 -8.67 17.42
N SER A 83 -4.88 -8.78 17.37
CA SER A 83 -5.79 -7.64 17.50
C SER A 83 -5.68 -6.94 18.86
N ASN A 84 -5.44 -7.70 19.93
CA ASN A 84 -5.21 -7.14 21.26
C ASN A 84 -3.89 -6.37 21.31
N LEU A 85 -2.79 -6.95 20.80
CA LEU A 85 -1.51 -6.25 20.68
C LEU A 85 -1.63 -4.98 19.83
N LYS A 86 -2.30 -5.06 18.69
CA LYS A 86 -2.49 -3.91 17.80
C LYS A 86 -3.23 -2.77 18.49
N SER A 87 -4.28 -3.09 19.23
CA SER A 87 -5.05 -2.11 20.02
C SER A 87 -4.21 -1.51 21.16
N TYR A 88 -3.37 -2.34 21.78
CA TYR A 88 -2.44 -1.91 22.84
C TYR A 88 -1.35 -0.96 22.33
N CYS A 89 -0.68 -1.32 21.23
CA CYS A 89 0.31 -0.46 20.58
C CYS A 89 -0.28 0.87 20.09
N ARG A 90 -1.56 0.89 19.69
CA ARG A 90 -2.26 2.12 19.31
C ARG A 90 -2.38 3.09 20.48
N ARG A 91 -2.80 2.60 21.66
CA ARG A 91 -2.89 3.42 22.89
C ARG A 91 -1.53 3.96 23.32
N PHE A 92 -0.46 3.19 23.11
CA PHE A 92 0.91 3.65 23.32
C PHE A 92 1.28 4.83 22.41
N LYS A 93 0.85 4.82 21.15
CA LYS A 93 1.05 5.94 20.22
C LYS A 93 0.24 7.18 20.61
N ASP A 94 -0.99 6.99 21.08
CA ASP A 94 -1.86 8.09 21.49
C ASP A 94 -1.33 8.77 22.77
N ASN A 95 -0.79 8.01 23.74
CA ASN A 95 -0.25 8.54 25.00
C ASN A 95 1.17 9.13 24.88
N ASN A 96 1.99 8.65 23.94
CA ASN A 96 3.31 9.22 23.63
C ASN A 96 3.29 10.13 22.39
N TYR A 97 2.11 10.65 22.03
CA TYR A 97 1.97 11.60 20.93
C TYR A 97 2.68 12.91 21.31
N ASN A 98 3.92 13.04 20.85
CA ASN A 98 4.67 14.28 20.88
C ASN A 98 4.78 14.79 19.43
N PRO A 99 4.10 15.89 19.07
CA PRO A 99 4.10 16.43 17.70
C PRO A 99 5.51 16.76 17.19
N ASP A 100 6.46 17.01 18.09
CA ASP A 100 7.84 17.40 17.74
C ASP A 100 8.79 16.21 17.51
N LYS A 101 8.36 14.97 17.80
CA LYS A 101 9.18 13.75 17.70
C LYS A 101 8.92 12.92 16.45
N ILE A 102 8.17 13.44 15.48
CA ILE A 102 8.09 12.82 14.16
C ILE A 102 9.45 13.04 13.48
N VAL A 103 10.40 12.15 13.76
CA VAL A 103 11.47 11.88 12.81
C VAL A 103 10.75 11.34 11.59
N THR A 104 10.47 12.22 10.64
CA THR A 104 10.00 11.85 9.31
C THR A 104 11.12 11.03 8.69
N LYS A 105 11.09 9.70 8.91
CA LYS A 105 11.70 8.78 7.96
C LYS A 105 11.10 9.19 6.63
N ASN A 106 11.92 9.73 5.73
CA ASN A 106 11.52 10.17 4.40
C ASN A 106 10.76 9.02 3.75
N LYS A 107 9.44 9.07 3.83
CA LYS A 107 8.59 7.97 3.42
C LYS A 107 8.37 8.15 1.93
N ILE A 108 9.08 7.36 1.15
CA ILE A 108 8.96 7.38 -0.29
C ILE A 108 7.81 6.44 -0.66
N GLU A 109 6.87 6.95 -1.44
CA GLU A 109 5.81 6.11 -1.97
C GLU A 109 6.37 5.21 -3.08
N ILE A 110 6.12 3.90 -3.00
CA ILE A 110 6.58 2.92 -3.99
C ILE A 110 6.14 3.29 -5.41
N LYS A 111 4.96 3.90 -5.56
CA LYS A 111 4.46 4.36 -6.87
C LYS A 111 5.44 5.33 -7.56
N ASN A 112 6.14 6.15 -6.77
CA ASN A 112 7.09 7.10 -7.31
C ASN A 112 8.38 6.39 -7.74
N ILE A 113 8.77 5.30 -7.07
CA ILE A 113 9.87 4.42 -7.48
C ILE A 113 9.53 3.66 -8.77
N ILE A 114 8.29 3.18 -8.90
CA ILE A 114 7.85 2.46 -10.11
C ILE A 114 7.87 3.36 -11.36
N LYS A 115 7.65 4.67 -11.21
CA LYS A 115 7.71 5.61 -12.34
C LYS A 115 9.07 5.58 -13.07
N PHE A 116 10.18 5.25 -12.40
CA PHE A 116 11.52 5.14 -13.02
C PHE A 116 11.63 4.04 -14.06
N LEU A 117 10.77 3.02 -14.01
CA LEU A 117 10.75 1.98 -15.05
C LEU A 117 10.31 2.57 -16.39
N TYR A 118 9.50 3.63 -16.37
CA TYR A 118 8.86 4.20 -17.55
C TYR A 118 9.47 5.54 -17.96
N HIS A 119 9.90 6.39 -17.02
CA HIS A 119 10.43 7.72 -17.26
C HIS A 119 11.90 7.86 -16.83
N PRO A 120 12.70 8.67 -17.54
CA PRO A 120 14.03 9.09 -17.08
C PRO A 120 13.95 9.74 -15.69
N ILE A 121 15.00 9.57 -14.88
CA ILE A 121 15.07 10.13 -13.52
C ILE A 121 14.85 11.65 -13.54
N ASP A 122 15.38 12.33 -14.56
CA ASP A 122 15.33 13.80 -14.69
C ASP A 122 13.91 14.36 -14.96
N GLU A 123 12.97 13.50 -15.37
CA GLU A 123 11.58 13.91 -15.66
C GLU A 123 10.67 13.80 -14.43
N ILE A 124 11.12 13.19 -13.33
CA ILE A 124 10.29 12.91 -12.16
C ILE A 124 10.48 14.01 -11.11
N LYS A 125 9.57 15.00 -11.14
CA LYS A 125 9.60 16.18 -10.27
C LYS A 125 9.38 15.86 -8.79
N GLU A 126 8.72 14.74 -8.48
CA GLU A 126 8.30 14.42 -7.12
C GLU A 126 9.39 13.82 -6.22
N ILE A 127 10.56 13.47 -6.75
CA ILE A 127 11.67 12.95 -5.95
C ILE A 127 12.99 13.64 -6.36
N SER A 128 13.74 14.13 -5.36
CA SER A 128 15.06 14.73 -5.58
C SER A 128 16.11 13.67 -5.96
N LEU A 129 17.03 14.00 -6.87
CA LEU A 129 18.21 13.20 -7.23
C LEU A 129 18.98 12.66 -6.01
N LYS A 130 19.10 13.45 -4.93
CA LYS A 130 19.77 13.02 -3.70
C LYS A 130 19.10 11.84 -3.01
N ILE A 131 17.77 11.72 -3.14
CA ILE A 131 17.03 10.59 -2.58
C ILE A 131 17.30 9.34 -3.40
N PHE A 132 17.51 9.45 -4.72
CA PHE A 132 17.91 8.33 -5.57
C PHE A 132 19.27 7.79 -5.22
N ASP A 133 20.26 8.66 -5.07
CA ASP A 133 21.61 8.23 -4.71
C ASP A 133 21.60 7.44 -3.39
N ASN A 134 20.75 7.85 -2.45
CA ASN A 134 20.56 7.11 -1.20
C ASN A 134 19.85 5.76 -1.41
N ILE A 135 18.84 5.68 -2.29
CA ILE A 135 18.18 4.41 -2.63
C ILE A 135 19.16 3.44 -3.29
N PHE A 136 19.96 3.89 -4.26
CA PHE A 136 20.94 3.03 -4.93
C PHE A 136 22.04 2.58 -3.97
N LYS A 137 22.48 3.44 -3.06
CA LYS A 137 23.40 3.06 -1.98
C LYS A 137 22.81 2.01 -1.04
N GLU A 138 21.56 2.14 -0.64
CA GLU A 138 20.92 1.17 0.26
C GLU A 138 20.52 -0.13 -0.46
N TYR A 139 20.13 -0.05 -1.73
CA TYR A 139 19.63 -1.17 -2.53
C TYR A 139 20.28 -1.19 -3.93
N PRO A 140 21.54 -1.66 -4.06
CA PRO A 140 22.28 -1.66 -5.32
C PRO A 140 21.58 -2.42 -6.46
N ILE A 141 20.78 -3.45 -6.13
CA ILE A 141 19.98 -4.22 -7.09
C ILE A 141 19.06 -3.33 -7.95
N ILE A 142 18.55 -2.22 -7.38
CA ILE A 142 17.64 -1.30 -8.07
C ILE A 142 18.39 -0.54 -9.17
N GLU A 143 19.64 -0.14 -8.92
CA GLU A 143 20.49 0.52 -9.91
C GLU A 143 20.79 -0.41 -11.09
N THR A 144 21.06 -1.69 -10.80
CA THR A 144 21.26 -2.71 -11.82
C THR A 144 20.01 -2.87 -12.70
N ILE A 145 18.83 -3.05 -12.08
CA ILE A 145 17.56 -3.19 -12.81
C ILE A 145 17.26 -1.95 -13.65
N TYR A 146 17.47 -0.76 -13.10
CA TYR A 146 17.27 0.50 -13.83
C TYR A 146 18.15 0.57 -15.08
N THR A 147 19.42 0.20 -14.95
CA THR A 147 20.37 0.17 -16.07
C THR A 147 19.94 -0.83 -17.14
N LEU A 148 19.52 -2.04 -16.76
CA LEU A 148 19.03 -3.05 -17.71
C LEU A 148 17.81 -2.57 -18.51
N ILE A 149 16.87 -1.89 -17.86
CA ILE A 149 15.67 -1.37 -18.54
C ILE A 149 16.05 -0.29 -19.56
N LYS A 150 17.01 0.58 -19.20
CA LYS A 150 17.51 1.62 -20.11
C LYS A 150 18.22 1.00 -21.31
N GLU A 151 19.07 0.01 -21.10
CA GLU A 151 19.76 -0.74 -22.16
C GLU A 151 18.76 -1.44 -23.09
N PHE A 152 17.76 -2.14 -22.53
CA PHE A 152 16.70 -2.78 -23.29
C PHE A 152 15.94 -1.79 -24.19
N LYS A 153 15.47 -0.67 -23.62
CA LYS A 153 14.78 0.39 -24.38
C LYS A 153 15.66 0.97 -25.47
N SER A 154 16.94 1.18 -25.18
CA SER A 154 17.91 1.68 -26.15
C SER A 154 18.07 0.71 -27.32
N ALA A 155 18.27 -0.57 -27.03
CA ALA A 155 18.41 -1.63 -28.02
C ALA A 155 17.17 -1.75 -28.93
N LEU A 156 15.96 -1.63 -28.38
CA LEU A 156 14.72 -1.74 -29.15
C LEU A 156 14.36 -0.50 -29.96
N PHE A 157 14.49 0.70 -29.38
CA PHE A 157 13.88 1.91 -29.95
C PHE A 157 14.89 2.93 -30.48
N ILE A 158 16.10 2.97 -29.92
CA ILE A 158 17.08 4.01 -30.22
C ILE A 158 18.12 3.50 -31.20
N THR A 159 18.89 2.49 -30.80
CA THR A 159 20.01 1.97 -31.60
C THR A 159 19.54 0.93 -32.61
N LYS A 160 18.41 0.26 -32.35
CA LYS A 160 17.89 -0.85 -33.16
C LYS A 160 18.95 -1.89 -33.51
N ASN A 161 19.82 -2.19 -32.54
CA ASN A 161 20.96 -3.06 -32.73
C ASN A 161 20.66 -4.45 -32.13
N SER A 162 20.41 -5.41 -33.01
CA SER A 162 20.10 -6.80 -32.62
C SER A 162 21.26 -7.50 -31.91
N SER A 163 22.51 -7.17 -32.23
CA SER A 163 23.67 -7.74 -31.52
C SER A 163 23.74 -7.26 -30.07
N HIS A 164 23.50 -5.96 -29.85
CA HIS A 164 23.47 -5.39 -28.51
C HIS A 164 22.31 -5.95 -27.67
N PHE A 165 21.18 -6.28 -28.30
CA PHE A 165 20.08 -6.97 -27.65
C PHE A 165 20.45 -8.38 -27.18
N ILE A 166 21.22 -9.14 -27.96
CA ILE A 166 21.68 -10.48 -27.59
C ILE A 166 22.68 -10.41 -26.42
N GLU A 167 23.60 -9.44 -26.44
CA GLU A 167 24.49 -9.16 -25.30
C GLU A 167 23.70 -8.85 -24.04
N TRP A 168 22.64 -8.04 -24.16
CA TRP A 168 21.75 -7.72 -23.06
C TRP A 168 21.03 -8.96 -22.50
N LEU A 169 20.52 -9.86 -23.36
CA LEU A 169 19.89 -11.12 -22.92
C LEU A 169 20.85 -11.96 -22.08
N THR A 170 22.11 -12.06 -22.52
CA THR A 170 23.15 -12.81 -21.81
C THR A 170 23.44 -12.18 -20.46
N LYS A 171 23.63 -10.86 -20.43
CA LYS A 171 23.87 -10.10 -19.19
C LYS A 171 22.74 -10.25 -18.18
N VAL A 172 21.47 -10.26 -18.61
CA VAL A 172 20.33 -10.41 -17.69
C VAL A 172 20.32 -11.80 -17.05
N LYS A 173 20.64 -12.85 -17.80
CA LYS A 173 20.69 -14.23 -17.27
C LYS A 173 21.76 -14.41 -16.21
N ASP A 174 22.92 -13.78 -16.41
CA ASP A 174 24.05 -13.87 -15.47
C ASP A 174 23.73 -13.24 -14.11
N LEU A 175 22.70 -12.39 -14.02
CA LEU A 175 22.26 -11.78 -12.76
C LEU A 175 21.39 -12.70 -11.90
N HIS A 176 20.91 -13.83 -12.44
CA HIS A 176 20.11 -14.84 -11.74
C HIS A 176 18.90 -14.26 -10.97
N ILE A 177 18.19 -13.31 -11.59
CA ILE A 177 16.97 -12.71 -11.04
C ILE A 177 15.77 -13.48 -11.60
N SER A 178 15.14 -14.30 -10.77
CA SER A 178 14.06 -15.23 -11.19
C SER A 178 12.92 -14.54 -11.98
N GLU A 179 12.56 -13.32 -11.60
CA GLU A 179 11.51 -12.54 -12.27
C GLU A 179 11.93 -12.10 -13.68
N LEU A 180 13.22 -11.85 -13.91
CA LEU A 180 13.75 -11.48 -15.23
C LEU A 180 14.06 -12.72 -16.07
N ASP A 181 14.47 -13.83 -15.47
CA ASP A 181 14.76 -15.08 -16.18
C ASP A 181 13.55 -15.57 -16.97
N SER A 182 12.37 -15.55 -16.35
CA SER A 182 11.11 -15.93 -17.01
C SER A 182 10.79 -15.04 -18.21
N PHE A 183 11.10 -13.76 -18.12
CA PHE A 183 10.94 -12.80 -19.22
C PHE A 183 11.91 -13.07 -20.37
N VAL A 184 13.19 -13.29 -20.04
CA VAL A 184 14.23 -13.61 -21.02
C VAL A 184 13.93 -14.91 -21.76
N ILE A 185 13.51 -15.97 -21.05
CA ILE A 185 13.11 -17.25 -21.66
C ILE A 185 11.99 -17.03 -22.68
N GLY A 186 11.01 -16.18 -22.35
CA GLY A 186 9.92 -15.83 -23.28
C GLY A 186 10.43 -15.16 -24.55
N LEU A 187 11.38 -14.22 -24.43
CA LEU A 187 12.00 -13.53 -25.56
C LEU A 187 12.83 -14.48 -26.43
N GLU A 188 13.56 -15.40 -25.81
CA GLU A 188 14.40 -16.36 -26.53
C GLU A 188 13.59 -17.37 -27.33
N ARG A 189 12.44 -17.80 -26.80
CA ARG A 189 11.55 -18.74 -27.50
C ARG A 189 11.11 -18.18 -28.86
N ASP A 190 10.87 -16.88 -28.94
CA ASP A 190 10.46 -16.17 -30.15
C ASP A 190 11.56 -15.23 -30.68
N LEU A 191 12.84 -15.55 -30.42
CA LEU A 191 14.00 -14.70 -30.73
C LEU A 191 14.04 -14.22 -32.19
N PRO A 192 13.76 -15.05 -33.22
CA PRO A 192 13.73 -14.57 -34.60
C PRO A 192 12.71 -13.46 -34.82
N ALA A 193 11.53 -13.56 -34.19
CA ALA A 193 10.49 -12.53 -34.29
C ALA A 193 10.92 -11.24 -33.58
N VAL A 194 11.59 -11.35 -32.43
CA VAL A 194 12.11 -10.20 -31.68
C VAL A 194 13.22 -9.49 -32.46
N ILE A 195 14.18 -10.23 -33.01
CA ILE A 195 15.25 -9.68 -33.86
C ILE A 195 14.65 -8.99 -35.09
N ASN A 196 13.68 -9.63 -35.75
CA ASN A 196 13.00 -9.00 -36.88
C ASN A 196 12.25 -7.73 -36.46
N ALA A 197 11.61 -7.70 -35.30
CA ALA A 197 10.94 -6.50 -34.79
C ALA A 197 11.91 -5.34 -34.51
N ILE A 198 13.17 -5.63 -34.19
CA ILE A 198 14.23 -4.63 -34.00
C ILE A 198 14.73 -4.10 -35.36
N ASN A 199 15.04 -5.00 -36.29
CA ASN A 199 15.66 -4.66 -37.57
C ASN A 199 14.67 -4.03 -38.56
N GLU A 200 13.43 -4.51 -38.56
CA GLU A 200 12.42 -4.08 -39.51
C GLU A 200 11.76 -2.76 -39.10
N LYS A 201 11.38 -1.98 -40.11
CA LYS A 201 10.58 -0.75 -39.90
C LYS A 201 9.08 -1.04 -39.81
N TYR A 202 8.67 -2.24 -40.24
CA TYR A 202 7.28 -2.63 -40.33
C TYR A 202 6.83 -3.32 -39.05
N SER A 203 5.69 -2.89 -38.53
CA SER A 203 5.07 -3.50 -37.36
C SER A 203 3.64 -3.91 -37.69
N ASN A 204 3.28 -5.13 -37.32
CA ASN A 204 1.90 -5.59 -37.35
C ASN A 204 1.04 -4.95 -36.24
N GLY A 205 1.61 -4.11 -35.38
CA GLY A 205 0.90 -3.52 -34.23
C GLY A 205 -0.35 -2.71 -34.61
N LEU A 206 -0.32 -1.95 -35.71
CA LEU A 206 -1.49 -1.19 -36.17
C LEU A 206 -2.62 -2.13 -36.66
N ALA A 207 -2.23 -3.15 -37.43
CA ALA A 207 -3.17 -4.17 -37.91
C ALA A 207 -3.75 -4.96 -36.74
N GLU A 208 -2.93 -5.37 -35.79
CA GLU A 208 -3.33 -6.10 -34.58
C GLU A 208 -4.24 -5.26 -33.70
N GLY A 209 -3.94 -3.96 -33.52
CA GLY A 209 -4.80 -3.01 -32.81
C GLY A 209 -6.19 -2.93 -33.45
N THR A 210 -6.24 -2.84 -34.77
CA THR A 210 -7.49 -2.81 -35.54
C THR A 210 -8.26 -4.13 -35.39
N VAL A 211 -7.59 -5.28 -35.51
CA VAL A 211 -8.17 -6.60 -35.31
C VAL A 211 -8.71 -6.77 -33.88
N ASN A 212 -7.99 -6.26 -32.88
CA ASN A 212 -8.42 -6.30 -31.49
C ASN A 212 -9.66 -5.44 -31.24
N LYS A 213 -9.75 -4.24 -31.81
CA LYS A 213 -10.98 -3.42 -31.79
C LYS A 213 -12.17 -4.18 -32.40
N ILE A 214 -11.97 -4.80 -33.57
CA ILE A 214 -13.01 -5.60 -34.24
C ILE A 214 -13.46 -6.77 -33.35
N LYS A 215 -12.50 -7.53 -32.80
CA LYS A 215 -12.78 -8.65 -31.88
C LYS A 215 -13.51 -8.18 -30.61
N PHE A 216 -13.18 -7.00 -30.10
CA PHE A 216 -13.84 -6.42 -28.93
C PHE A 216 -15.30 -6.08 -29.22
N ILE A 217 -15.59 -5.42 -30.36
CA ILE A 217 -16.97 -5.15 -30.78
C ILE A 217 -17.75 -6.45 -30.97
N LYS A 218 -17.15 -7.47 -31.59
CA LYS A 218 -17.77 -8.81 -31.70
C LYS A 218 -18.10 -9.42 -30.33
N ARG A 219 -17.21 -9.28 -29.34
CA ARG A 219 -17.42 -9.76 -27.96
C ARG A 219 -18.54 -9.02 -27.25
N ILE A 220 -18.59 -7.69 -27.33
CA ILE A 220 -19.69 -6.87 -26.77
C ILE A 220 -21.04 -7.30 -27.37
N MET A 221 -21.05 -7.63 -28.66
CA MET A 221 -22.25 -8.06 -29.37
C MET A 221 -22.58 -9.55 -29.14
N TYR A 222 -21.89 -10.23 -28.22
CA TYR A 222 -22.06 -11.67 -27.94
C TYR A 222 -21.99 -12.55 -29.19
N GLY A 223 -21.17 -12.17 -30.18
CA GLY A 223 -21.07 -12.88 -31.45
C GLY A 223 -22.27 -12.69 -32.39
N ARG A 224 -23.31 -11.93 -32.01
CA ARG A 224 -24.54 -11.69 -32.79
C ARG A 224 -24.40 -10.56 -33.80
N CYS A 225 -23.27 -10.48 -34.47
CA CYS A 225 -22.97 -9.43 -35.44
C CYS A 225 -22.57 -10.05 -36.78
N LYS A 226 -23.54 -10.12 -37.70
CA LYS A 226 -23.26 -10.36 -39.13
C LYS A 226 -22.38 -9.23 -39.69
N PHE A 227 -21.77 -9.46 -40.84
CA PHE A 227 -20.80 -8.53 -41.44
C PHE A 227 -21.30 -7.09 -41.47
N ASP A 228 -22.53 -6.85 -41.96
CA ASP A 228 -23.09 -5.50 -42.08
C ASP A 228 -23.27 -4.79 -40.74
N THR A 229 -23.77 -5.52 -39.73
CA THR A 229 -23.93 -4.98 -38.37
C THR A 229 -22.59 -4.62 -37.74
N LEU A 230 -21.59 -5.49 -37.95
CA LEU A 230 -20.23 -5.26 -37.45
C LEU A 230 -19.58 -4.07 -38.15
N ARG A 231 -19.69 -3.99 -39.48
CA ARG A 231 -19.19 -2.88 -40.29
C ARG A 231 -19.78 -1.56 -39.82
N ASN A 232 -21.11 -1.49 -39.64
CA ASN A 232 -21.77 -0.28 -39.18
C ASN A 232 -21.34 0.12 -37.76
N LYS A 233 -21.21 -0.85 -36.84
CA LYS A 233 -20.69 -0.60 -35.48
C LYS A 233 -19.27 -0.04 -35.48
N ILE A 234 -18.38 -0.59 -36.31
CA ILE A 234 -17.00 -0.11 -36.44
C ILE A 234 -16.97 1.31 -36.99
N LEU A 235 -17.68 1.58 -38.09
CA LEU A 235 -17.73 2.90 -38.71
C LEU A 235 -18.29 3.96 -37.77
N ILE A 236 -19.30 3.62 -36.96
CA ILE A 236 -19.82 4.49 -35.91
C ILE A 236 -18.74 4.73 -34.85
N ALA A 237 -18.09 3.68 -34.35
CA ALA A 237 -17.07 3.83 -33.30
C ALA A 237 -15.88 4.69 -33.75
N GLU A 238 -15.45 4.59 -35.01
CA GLU A 238 -14.36 5.42 -35.55
C GLU A 238 -14.81 6.86 -35.87
N LYS A 239 -16.10 7.12 -36.08
CA LYS A 239 -16.64 8.47 -36.32
C LYS A 239 -16.76 9.32 -35.04
N TYR A 240 -16.84 8.67 -33.87
CA TYR A 240 -17.00 9.32 -32.57
C TYR A 240 -15.75 9.21 -31.67
N ASN A 241 -14.63 8.73 -32.21
CA ASN A 241 -13.29 8.80 -31.61
C ASN A 241 -12.50 9.96 -32.21
#